data_AF-A0A6P6BXG4-F1
#
_entry.id   AF-A0A6P6BXG4-F1
#
_cell.length_a   1.000
_cell.length_b   1.000
_cell.length_c   1.000
_cell.angle_alpha   90.00
_cell.angle_beta   90.00
_cell.angle_gamma   90.00
#
_symmetry.space_group_name_H-M   'P 1'
#
loop_
_entity.id
_entity.type
_entity.pdbx_description
1 polymer ?
#
loop_
_entity_poly.entity_id
_entity_poly.type
_entity_poly.pdbx_seq_one_letter_code
_entity_poly.pdbx_strand_id
1 'polypeptide(L)'
;MAAVTDVQRLQARVEELERWVYGPDGSRGSRKVADGLVKVQVALGNIASKRERVKILYKKIEDLIKYLDPEYIDRIAIPDASKLQFILAEEQFTLSQVALLEQVEALVPMLDSAHIKAVPEQAARLQHLAQIHIQQQDQCVEITEESKALLEEYNKTYLLHTGRVSVDTPLGPCGLESPVVGARFPYPYPILRRSQSEPRTRTDLVPDDPPPPPPWLASAHRIRSKLRTR
;
A
#
# COMPACT_ATOMS: atom_id res chain seq x y z
N MET A 1 106.45 -10.99 46.09
CA MET A 1 105.32 -10.56 46.94
C MET A 1 104.05 -10.27 46.13
N ALA A 2 104.09 -9.57 44.99
CA ALA A 2 102.90 -9.28 44.16
C ALA A 2 102.18 -10.53 43.59
N ALA A 3 102.93 -11.56 43.18
CA ALA A 3 102.32 -12.80 42.68
C ALA A 3 101.46 -13.53 43.72
N VAL A 4 101.80 -13.41 45.02
CA VAL A 4 101.05 -14.09 46.10
C VAL A 4 99.72 -13.38 46.38
N THR A 5 99.71 -12.04 46.29
CA THR A 5 98.48 -11.26 46.48
C THR A 5 97.50 -11.44 45.33
N ASP A 6 98.00 -11.59 44.10
CA ASP A 6 97.16 -11.88 42.94
C ASP A 6 96.55 -13.29 43.02
N VAL A 7 97.33 -14.28 43.50
CA VAL A 7 96.82 -15.64 43.75
C VAL A 7 95.75 -15.64 44.83
N GLN A 8 95.94 -14.94 45.95
CA GLN A 8 94.94 -14.83 47.01
C GLN A 8 93.64 -14.15 46.54
N ARG A 9 93.75 -13.10 45.70
CA ARG A 9 92.61 -12.41 45.12
C ARG A 9 91.84 -13.29 44.13
N LEU A 10 92.55 -14.05 43.32
CA LEU A 10 91.93 -15.03 42.41
C LEU A 10 91.27 -16.15 43.20
N GLN A 11 91.87 -16.59 44.31
CA GLN A 11 91.32 -17.63 45.16
C GLN A 11 90.01 -17.20 45.83
N ALA A 12 89.94 -15.99 46.40
CA ALA A 12 88.69 -15.46 46.96
C ALA A 12 87.56 -15.37 45.92
N ARG A 13 87.89 -14.95 44.69
CA ARG A 13 86.90 -14.90 43.58
C ARG A 13 86.46 -16.30 43.13
N VAL A 14 87.36 -17.28 43.14
CA VAL A 14 87.02 -18.66 42.81
C VAL A 14 86.12 -19.26 43.89
N GLU A 15 86.40 -19.03 45.16
CA GLU A 15 85.57 -19.48 46.29
C GLU A 15 84.16 -18.89 46.24
N GLU A 16 84.03 -17.59 45.91
CA GLU A 16 82.72 -16.98 45.67
C GLU A 16 82.00 -17.67 44.51
N LEU A 17 82.66 -17.85 43.35
CA LEU A 17 82.06 -18.51 42.18
C LEU A 17 81.65 -19.96 42.47
N GLU A 18 82.44 -20.70 43.24
CA GLU A 18 82.11 -22.06 43.65
C GLU A 18 80.87 -22.09 44.56
N ARG A 19 80.73 -21.10 45.46
CA ARG A 19 79.53 -20.95 46.29
C ARG A 19 78.29 -20.60 45.45
N TRP A 20 78.41 -19.78 44.41
CA TRP A 20 77.29 -19.44 43.51
C TRP A 20 76.85 -20.63 42.65
N VAL A 21 77.78 -21.48 42.19
CA VAL A 21 77.48 -22.59 41.27
C VAL A 21 77.08 -23.87 42.00
N TYR A 22 77.73 -24.18 43.12
CA TYR A 22 77.55 -25.44 43.84
C TYR A 22 76.78 -25.31 45.16
N GLY A 23 76.46 -24.09 45.59
CA GLY A 23 75.81 -23.83 46.88
C GLY A 23 76.73 -24.10 48.08
N PRO A 24 76.23 -23.95 49.32
CA PRO A 24 77.05 -24.05 50.53
C PRO A 24 77.69 -25.44 50.76
N ASP A 25 77.17 -26.50 50.13
CA ASP A 25 77.60 -27.89 50.36
C ASP A 25 78.69 -28.40 49.40
N GLY A 26 79.22 -27.54 48.51
CA GLY A 26 80.43 -27.85 47.70
C GLY A 26 80.32 -29.08 46.79
N SER A 27 79.11 -29.60 46.56
CA SER A 27 78.90 -30.82 45.78
C SER A 27 79.19 -30.56 44.30
N ARG A 28 80.38 -30.98 43.83
CA ARG A 28 80.83 -30.85 42.43
C ARG A 28 80.06 -31.80 41.50
N GLY A 29 78.75 -31.60 41.39
CA GLY A 29 77.90 -32.23 40.40
C GLY A 29 78.13 -31.57 39.05
N SER A 30 79.10 -32.09 38.29
CA SER A 30 79.32 -31.73 36.88
C SER A 30 77.98 -31.76 36.11
N ARG A 31 77.71 -30.73 35.30
CA ARG A 31 76.64 -30.61 34.29
C ARG A 31 75.21 -30.20 34.68
N LYS A 32 74.82 -30.17 35.96
CA LYS A 32 73.40 -29.91 36.32
C LYS A 32 72.86 -28.52 35.93
N VAL A 33 73.70 -27.47 35.94
CA VAL A 33 73.26 -26.09 35.61
C VAL A 33 73.01 -25.92 34.11
N ALA A 34 73.91 -26.42 33.26
CA ALA A 34 73.72 -26.39 31.81
C ALA A 34 72.53 -27.28 31.40
N ASP A 35 72.42 -28.48 31.96
CA ASP A 35 71.27 -29.36 31.71
C ASP A 35 69.97 -28.77 32.24
N GLY A 36 70.01 -28.06 33.37
CA GLY A 36 68.87 -27.34 33.95
C GLY A 36 68.42 -26.18 33.05
N LEU A 37 69.37 -25.40 32.52
CA LEU A 37 69.09 -24.33 31.57
C LEU A 37 68.49 -24.86 30.27
N VAL A 38 69.03 -25.97 29.73
CA VAL A 38 68.46 -26.65 28.55
C VAL A 38 67.04 -27.15 28.85
N LYS A 39 66.79 -27.75 30.04
CA LYS A 39 65.44 -28.17 30.45
C LYS A 39 64.47 -27.00 30.56
N VAL A 40 64.89 -25.87 31.12
CA VAL A 40 64.05 -24.66 31.20
C VAL A 40 63.79 -24.10 29.81
N GLN A 41 64.79 -24.08 28.93
CA GLN A 41 64.62 -23.65 27.54
C GLN A 41 63.62 -24.53 26.78
N VAL A 42 63.73 -25.86 26.92
CA VAL A 42 62.78 -26.81 26.33
C VAL A 42 61.38 -26.65 26.96
N ALA A 43 61.27 -26.47 28.27
CA ALA A 43 60.00 -26.24 28.95
C ALA A 43 59.33 -24.92 28.49
N LEU A 44 60.10 -23.83 28.37
CA LEU A 44 59.62 -22.55 27.84
C LEU A 44 59.20 -22.66 26.38
N GLY A 45 59.97 -23.35 25.54
CA GLY A 45 59.60 -23.64 24.15
C GLY A 45 58.32 -24.47 24.04
N ASN A 46 58.15 -25.45 24.92
CA ASN A 46 56.92 -26.25 25.00
C ASN A 46 55.71 -25.44 25.49
N ILE A 47 55.89 -24.53 26.46
CA ILE A 47 54.81 -23.65 26.94
C ILE A 47 54.41 -22.65 25.85
N ALA A 48 55.39 -22.02 25.20
CA ALA A 48 55.15 -21.06 24.12
C ALA A 48 54.45 -21.71 22.92
N SER A 49 54.93 -22.88 22.48
CA SER A 49 54.31 -23.61 21.35
C SER A 49 52.90 -24.12 21.68
N LYS A 50 52.66 -24.65 22.90
CA LYS A 50 51.32 -25.08 23.32
C LYS A 50 50.35 -23.90 23.36
N ARG A 51 50.77 -22.74 23.90
CA ARG A 51 49.93 -21.53 23.94
C ARG A 51 49.53 -21.07 22.54
N GLU A 52 50.47 -21.08 21.59
CA GLU A 52 50.16 -20.68 20.21
C GLU A 52 49.24 -21.69 19.51
N ARG A 53 49.47 -23.00 19.71
CA ARG A 53 48.58 -24.05 19.19
C ARG A 53 47.16 -23.90 19.73
N VAL A 54 47.01 -23.65 21.03
CA VAL A 54 45.70 -23.43 21.66
C VAL A 54 45.03 -22.19 21.08
N LYS A 55 45.75 -21.08 20.89
CA LYS A 55 45.24 -19.86 20.27
C LYS A 55 44.74 -20.08 18.84
N ILE A 56 45.50 -20.82 18.02
CA ILE A 56 45.09 -21.18 16.65
C ILE A 56 43.84 -22.06 16.69
N LEU A 57 43.75 -23.02 17.61
CA LEU A 57 42.59 -23.89 17.76
C LEU A 57 41.33 -23.10 18.17
N TYR A 58 41.42 -22.15 19.10
CA TYR A 58 40.27 -21.32 19.47
C TYR A 58 39.75 -20.49 18.28
N LYS A 59 40.64 -19.88 17.49
CA LYS A 59 40.23 -19.19 16.25
C LYS A 59 39.56 -20.13 15.25
N LYS A 60 40.12 -21.34 15.07
CA LYS A 60 39.53 -22.36 14.20
C LYS A 60 38.17 -22.84 14.70
N ILE A 61 37.97 -22.93 16.02
CA ILE A 61 36.67 -23.29 16.61
C ILE A 61 35.64 -22.19 16.35
N GLU A 62 36.00 -20.91 16.53
CA GLU A 62 35.12 -19.79 16.19
C GLU A 62 34.72 -19.81 14.71
N ASP A 63 35.66 -20.10 13.81
CA ASP A 63 35.36 -20.20 12.39
C ASP A 63 34.53 -21.45 12.07
N LEU A 64 34.81 -22.59 12.69
CA LEU A 64 34.00 -23.80 12.54
C LEU A 64 32.57 -23.60 13.01
N ILE A 65 32.35 -22.88 14.11
CA ILE A 65 30.99 -22.54 14.60
C ILE A 65 30.25 -21.74 13.53
N LYS A 66 30.88 -20.75 12.89
CA LYS A 66 30.26 -19.98 11.80
C LYS A 66 29.94 -20.84 10.57
N TYR A 67 30.80 -21.80 10.23
CA TYR A 67 30.55 -22.73 9.12
C TYR A 67 29.53 -23.81 9.48
N LEU A 68 29.32 -24.10 10.76
CA LEU A 68 28.32 -25.05 11.24
C LEU A 68 26.91 -24.45 11.33
N ASP A 69 26.77 -23.12 11.22
CA ASP A 69 25.46 -22.47 11.13
C ASP A 69 24.81 -22.82 9.78
N PRO A 70 23.70 -23.60 9.76
CA PRO A 70 23.06 -24.03 8.52
C PRO A 70 22.53 -22.85 7.70
N GLU A 71 22.13 -21.76 8.35
CA GLU A 71 21.74 -20.53 7.67
C GLU A 71 22.87 -19.87 6.87
N TYR A 72 24.13 -20.07 7.25
CA TYR A 72 25.28 -19.52 6.54
C TYR A 72 25.61 -20.34 5.28
N ILE A 73 25.55 -21.66 5.38
CA ILE A 73 25.77 -22.57 4.23
C ILE A 73 24.64 -22.39 3.20
N ASP A 74 23.38 -22.34 3.62
CA ASP A 74 22.24 -22.26 2.69
C ASP A 74 22.20 -20.94 1.91
N ARG A 75 22.67 -19.83 2.50
CA ARG A 75 22.73 -18.53 1.82
C ARG A 75 23.92 -18.38 0.86
N ILE A 76 25.03 -19.08 1.10
CA ILE A 76 26.24 -18.99 0.27
C ILE A 76 26.27 -20.06 -0.83
N ALA A 77 25.66 -21.21 -0.58
CA ALA A 77 25.81 -22.39 -1.41
C ALA A 77 24.57 -22.72 -2.22
N ILE A 78 23.74 -21.76 -2.65
CA ILE A 78 22.78 -22.04 -3.73
C ILE A 78 23.62 -22.37 -4.97
N PRO A 79 23.67 -23.63 -5.42
CA PRO A 79 24.49 -24.02 -6.57
C PRO A 79 23.99 -23.29 -7.81
N ASP A 80 24.89 -22.90 -8.71
CA ASP A 80 24.51 -22.14 -9.91
C ASP A 80 23.52 -22.91 -10.79
N ALA A 81 23.60 -24.25 -10.81
CA ALA A 81 22.60 -25.10 -11.45
C ALA A 81 21.20 -24.94 -10.83
N SER A 82 21.09 -24.80 -9.51
CA SER A 82 19.82 -24.58 -8.81
C SER A 82 19.26 -23.18 -9.04
N LYS A 83 20.11 -22.15 -9.17
CA LYS A 83 19.68 -20.80 -9.54
C LYS A 83 19.04 -20.78 -10.93
N LEU A 84 19.63 -21.50 -11.89
CA LEU A 84 19.07 -21.61 -13.24
C LEU A 84 17.70 -22.29 -13.21
N GLN A 85 17.56 -23.41 -12.49
CA GLN A 85 16.28 -24.11 -12.36
C GLN A 85 15.23 -23.25 -11.67
N PHE A 86 15.62 -22.46 -10.66
CA PHE A 86 14.73 -21.51 -10.00
C PHE A 86 14.24 -20.42 -10.97
N ILE A 87 15.14 -19.81 -11.74
CA ILE A 87 14.79 -18.79 -12.74
C ILE A 87 13.84 -19.37 -13.79
N LEU A 88 14.09 -20.58 -14.31
CA LEU A 88 13.23 -21.21 -15.30
C LEU A 88 11.87 -21.61 -14.73
N ALA A 89 11.84 -22.11 -13.48
CA ALA A 89 10.59 -22.46 -12.80
C ALA A 89 9.75 -21.21 -12.49
N GLU A 90 10.39 -20.10 -12.14
CA GLU A 90 9.74 -18.83 -11.81
C GLU A 90 9.62 -17.86 -12.98
N GLU A 91 9.98 -18.27 -14.20
CA GLU A 91 9.96 -17.42 -15.39
C GLU A 91 8.56 -16.85 -15.62
N GLN A 92 7.55 -17.71 -15.61
CA GLN A 92 6.15 -17.30 -15.82
C GLN A 92 5.64 -16.38 -14.71
N PHE A 93 6.06 -16.65 -13.47
CA PHE A 93 5.72 -15.81 -12.33
C PHE A 93 6.30 -14.40 -12.50
N THR A 94 7.60 -14.31 -12.82
CA THR A 94 8.30 -13.04 -13.04
C THR A 94 7.67 -12.27 -14.21
N LEU A 95 7.42 -12.93 -15.33
CA LEU A 95 6.78 -12.31 -16.50
C LEU A 95 5.37 -11.81 -16.18
N SER A 96 4.58 -12.58 -15.42
CA SER A 96 3.24 -12.15 -14.99
C SER A 96 3.28 -10.93 -14.07
N GLN A 97 4.26 -10.85 -13.17
CA GLN A 97 4.45 -9.69 -12.29
C GLN A 97 4.86 -8.45 -13.07
N VAL A 98 5.77 -8.59 -14.05
CA VAL A 98 6.17 -7.49 -14.93
C VAL A 98 4.97 -6.98 -15.73
N ALA A 99 4.18 -7.86 -16.33
CA ALA A 99 2.99 -7.47 -17.08
C ALA A 99 1.94 -6.74 -16.20
N LEU A 100 1.79 -7.14 -14.93
CA LEU A 100 0.93 -6.44 -13.98
C LEU A 100 1.52 -5.09 -13.57
N LEU A 101 2.83 -5.02 -13.35
CA LEU A 101 3.53 -3.77 -13.04
C LEU A 101 3.43 -2.75 -14.17
N GLU A 102 3.56 -3.17 -15.43
CA GLU A 102 3.35 -2.32 -16.59
C GLU A 102 1.93 -1.75 -16.65
N GLN A 103 0.92 -2.55 -16.30
CA GLN A 103 -0.46 -2.05 -16.19
C GLN A 103 -0.59 -1.01 -15.08
N VAL A 104 0.03 -1.25 -13.93
CA VAL A 104 0.03 -0.27 -12.83
C VAL A 104 0.73 1.02 -13.26
N GLU A 105 1.90 0.94 -13.90
CA GLU A 105 2.63 2.10 -14.40
C GLU A 105 1.80 2.91 -15.42
N ALA A 106 1.09 2.24 -16.32
CA ALA A 106 0.18 2.90 -17.26
C ALA A 106 -0.99 3.64 -16.57
N LEU A 107 -1.42 3.17 -15.40
CA LEU A 107 -2.52 3.75 -14.61
C LEU A 107 -2.08 4.86 -13.66
N VAL A 108 -0.81 4.90 -13.25
CA VAL A 108 -0.24 5.98 -12.40
C VAL A 108 -0.61 7.39 -12.89
N PRO A 109 -0.44 7.77 -14.17
CA PRO A 109 -0.76 9.13 -14.62
C PRO A 109 -2.26 9.47 -14.58
N MET A 110 -3.17 8.49 -14.50
CA MET A 110 -4.60 8.75 -14.36
C MET A 110 -4.97 9.30 -12.98
N LEU A 111 -4.22 8.93 -11.94
CA LEU A 111 -4.42 9.41 -10.58
C LEU A 111 -4.18 10.92 -10.45
N ASP A 112 -3.26 11.46 -11.25
CA ASP A 112 -2.92 12.88 -11.28
C ASP A 112 -3.76 13.71 -12.26
N SER A 113 -4.77 13.10 -12.88
CA SER A 113 -5.58 13.76 -13.90
C SER A 113 -6.26 15.03 -13.37
N ALA A 114 -6.26 16.07 -14.20
CA ALA A 114 -6.85 17.37 -13.87
C ALA A 114 -8.35 17.27 -13.50
N HIS A 115 -9.06 16.30 -14.06
CA HIS A 115 -10.48 16.06 -13.76
C HIS A 115 -10.70 15.61 -12.31
N ILE A 116 -9.85 14.74 -11.77
CA ILE A 116 -9.92 14.31 -10.36
C ILE A 116 -9.60 15.50 -9.44
N LYS A 117 -8.62 16.33 -9.81
CA LYS A 117 -8.26 17.54 -9.05
C LYS A 117 -9.35 18.63 -9.10
N ALA A 118 -10.13 18.68 -10.18
CA ALA A 118 -11.22 19.65 -10.36
C ALA A 118 -12.56 19.21 -9.74
N VAL A 119 -12.68 17.99 -9.22
CA VAL A 119 -13.89 17.49 -8.53
C VAL A 119 -14.39 18.41 -7.42
N PRO A 120 -13.57 18.91 -6.47
CA PRO A 120 -14.07 19.80 -5.41
C PRO A 120 -14.66 21.11 -5.96
N GLU A 121 -14.09 21.67 -7.03
CA GLU A 121 -14.61 22.90 -7.65
C GLU A 121 -15.95 22.63 -8.37
N GLN A 122 -16.04 21.52 -9.10
CA GLN A 122 -17.28 21.06 -9.73
C GLN A 122 -18.37 20.75 -8.69
N ALA A 123 -18.01 20.15 -7.55
CA ALA A 123 -18.92 19.84 -6.46
C ALA A 123 -19.51 21.11 -5.82
N ALA A 124 -18.71 22.17 -5.62
CA ALA A 124 -19.20 23.44 -5.11
C ALA A 124 -20.21 24.09 -6.07
N ARG A 125 -19.94 24.06 -7.38
CA ARG A 125 -20.89 24.54 -8.40
C ARG A 125 -22.17 23.71 -8.44
N LEU A 126 -22.06 22.38 -8.31
CA LEU A 126 -23.20 21.48 -8.25
C LEU A 126 -24.06 21.74 -7.00
N GLN A 127 -23.43 21.96 -5.84
CA GLN A 127 -24.15 22.29 -4.60
C GLN A 127 -24.92 23.61 -4.73
N HIS A 128 -24.30 24.62 -5.33
CA HIS A 128 -24.97 25.90 -5.59
C HIS A 128 -26.17 25.72 -6.53
N LEU A 129 -26.00 24.94 -7.61
CA LEU A 129 -27.09 24.65 -8.54
C LEU A 129 -28.21 23.86 -7.87
N ALA A 130 -27.89 22.88 -7.02
CA ALA A 130 -28.87 22.11 -6.26
C ALA A 130 -29.70 23.02 -5.34
N GLN A 131 -29.07 24.00 -4.69
CA GLN A 131 -29.77 24.98 -3.88
C GLN A 131 -30.75 25.83 -4.69
N ILE A 132 -30.32 26.31 -5.86
CA ILE A 132 -31.20 27.05 -6.79
C ILE A 132 -32.36 26.16 -7.24
N HIS A 133 -32.09 24.89 -7.54
CA HIS A 133 -33.12 23.96 -7.99
C HIS A 133 -34.19 23.72 -6.93
N ILE A 134 -33.81 23.58 -5.67
CA ILE A 134 -34.74 23.49 -4.54
C ILE A 134 -35.62 24.75 -4.48
N GLN A 135 -35.01 25.93 -4.57
CA GLN A 135 -35.75 27.19 -4.52
C GLN A 135 -36.75 27.33 -5.68
N GLN A 136 -36.34 26.98 -6.90
CA GLN A 136 -37.21 27.00 -8.07
C GLN A 136 -38.34 25.98 -7.94
N GLN A 137 -38.08 24.82 -7.36
CA GLN A 137 -39.10 23.80 -7.13
C GLN A 137 -40.17 24.30 -6.17
N ASP A 138 -39.78 24.92 -5.05
CA ASP A 138 -40.71 25.49 -4.08
C ASP A 138 -41.58 26.59 -4.71
N GLN A 139 -40.96 27.50 -5.48
CA GLN A 139 -41.66 28.56 -6.21
C GLN A 139 -42.64 28.00 -7.25
N CYS A 140 -42.25 26.96 -7.99
CA CYS A 140 -43.14 26.32 -8.95
C CYS A 140 -44.37 25.71 -8.26
N VAL A 141 -44.21 25.10 -7.09
CA VAL A 141 -45.35 24.56 -6.32
C VAL A 141 -46.26 25.68 -5.86
N GLU A 142 -45.71 26.73 -5.24
CA GLU A 142 -46.46 27.88 -4.74
C GLU A 142 -47.29 28.54 -5.86
N ILE A 143 -46.67 28.90 -6.99
CA ILE A 143 -47.36 29.52 -8.13
C ILE A 143 -48.45 28.59 -8.69
N THR A 144 -48.17 27.28 -8.73
CA THR A 144 -49.15 26.30 -9.22
C THR A 144 -50.35 26.20 -8.28
N GLU A 145 -50.13 26.25 -6.97
CA GLU A 145 -51.20 26.24 -5.96
C GLU A 145 -52.02 27.53 -6.00
N GLU A 146 -51.37 28.70 -6.09
CA GLU A 146 -52.05 30.00 -6.27
C GLU A 146 -52.90 30.03 -7.55
N SER A 147 -52.35 29.55 -8.66
CA SER A 147 -53.08 29.48 -9.93
C SER A 147 -54.28 28.54 -9.84
N LYS A 148 -54.16 27.40 -9.16
CA LYS A 148 -55.29 26.50 -8.91
C LYS A 148 -56.35 27.15 -8.03
N ALA A 149 -55.95 27.83 -6.96
CA ALA A 149 -56.87 28.52 -6.06
C ALA A 149 -57.65 29.61 -6.80
N LEU A 150 -56.98 30.41 -7.63
CA LEU A 150 -57.62 31.44 -8.45
C LEU A 150 -58.60 30.83 -9.47
N LEU A 151 -58.23 29.73 -10.11
CA LEU A 151 -59.13 28.99 -11.02
C LEU A 151 -60.35 28.42 -10.30
N GLU A 152 -60.16 27.90 -9.08
CA GLU A 152 -61.27 27.43 -8.24
C GLU A 152 -62.22 28.56 -7.85
N GLU A 153 -61.69 29.73 -7.49
CA GLU A 153 -62.49 30.92 -7.16
C GLU A 153 -63.26 31.44 -8.38
N TYR A 154 -62.61 31.50 -9.55
CA TYR A 154 -63.27 31.81 -10.81
C TYR A 154 -64.39 30.82 -11.13
N ASN A 155 -64.14 29.52 -11.00
CA ASN A 155 -65.14 28.48 -11.23
C ASN A 155 -66.33 28.61 -10.27
N LYS A 156 -66.10 28.90 -8.98
CA LYS A 156 -67.17 29.17 -8.01
C LYS A 156 -68.01 30.37 -8.43
N THR A 157 -67.37 31.45 -8.88
CA THR A 157 -68.03 32.69 -9.31
C THR A 157 -68.85 32.47 -10.58
N TYR A 158 -68.30 31.77 -11.57
CA TYR A 158 -69.00 31.39 -12.80
C TYR A 158 -70.21 30.48 -12.53
N LEU A 159 -70.08 29.51 -11.61
CA LEU A 159 -71.19 28.66 -11.18
C LEU A 159 -72.29 29.47 -10.47
N LEU A 160 -71.93 30.46 -9.66
CA LEU A 160 -72.90 31.38 -9.05
C LEU A 160 -73.61 32.23 -10.12
N HIS A 161 -72.91 32.71 -11.14
CA HIS A 161 -73.52 33.48 -12.22
C HIS A 161 -74.44 32.63 -13.10
N THR A 162 -74.02 31.42 -13.50
CA THR A 162 -74.85 30.50 -14.28
C THR A 162 -76.01 29.90 -13.46
N GLY A 163 -75.81 29.67 -12.16
CA GLY A 163 -76.88 29.31 -11.23
C GLY A 163 -77.92 30.41 -11.03
N ARG A 164 -77.55 31.69 -11.19
CA ARG A 164 -78.47 32.84 -11.20
C ARG A 164 -79.24 32.99 -12.52
N VAL A 165 -78.65 32.63 -13.67
CA VAL A 165 -79.35 32.60 -14.97
C VAL A 165 -80.54 31.62 -14.94
N SER A 166 -80.47 30.55 -14.15
CA SER A 166 -81.60 29.63 -13.93
C SER A 166 -82.76 30.23 -13.12
N VAL A 167 -82.55 31.32 -12.38
CA VAL A 167 -83.60 31.97 -11.57
C VAL A 167 -84.29 33.11 -12.34
N ASP A 168 -83.62 33.69 -13.34
CA ASP A 168 -84.10 34.86 -14.08
C ASP A 168 -84.66 34.55 -15.49
N THR A 169 -84.91 33.28 -15.84
CA THR A 169 -85.53 32.92 -17.13
C THR A 169 -87.01 32.54 -16.97
N PRO A 170 -87.98 33.36 -17.43
CA PRO A 170 -89.39 32.97 -17.42
C PRO A 170 -89.65 31.91 -18.50
N LEU A 171 -90.36 30.86 -18.08
CA LEU A 171 -90.83 29.73 -18.90
C LEU A 171 -91.35 30.16 -20.29
N GLY A 172 -90.75 29.58 -21.34
CA GLY A 172 -91.24 29.61 -22.71
C GLY A 172 -90.99 28.27 -23.40
N PRO A 173 -91.95 27.67 -24.12
CA PRO A 173 -91.89 26.27 -24.51
C PRO A 173 -91.33 26.13 -25.92
N CYS A 174 -90.11 25.60 -26.07
CA CYS A 174 -89.67 24.99 -27.32
C CYS A 174 -88.71 23.86 -26.99
N GLY A 175 -89.10 22.63 -27.35
CA GLY A 175 -88.16 21.53 -27.44
C GLY A 175 -87.14 21.80 -28.52
N LEU A 176 -85.92 21.33 -28.30
CA LEU A 176 -85.08 20.62 -29.26
C LEU A 176 -83.70 20.40 -28.61
N GLU A 177 -83.35 19.12 -28.55
CA GLU A 177 -81.99 18.59 -28.58
C GLU A 177 -81.07 18.82 -27.38
N SER A 178 -80.80 17.70 -26.69
CA SER A 178 -79.53 17.48 -26.00
C SER A 178 -78.34 17.89 -26.88
N PRO A 179 -77.21 18.25 -26.28
CA PRO A 179 -76.11 17.31 -26.42
C PRO A 179 -75.35 17.02 -25.11
N VAL A 180 -75.18 15.72 -24.91
CA VAL A 180 -73.91 15.09 -24.57
C VAL A 180 -73.27 15.54 -23.25
N VAL A 181 -73.67 14.81 -22.21
CA VAL A 181 -72.76 14.30 -21.17
C VAL A 181 -71.51 13.73 -21.86
N GLY A 182 -70.36 14.41 -21.75
CA GLY A 182 -69.10 13.86 -22.26
C GLY A 182 -68.11 14.90 -22.78
N ALA A 183 -67.42 15.58 -21.87
CA ALA A 183 -66.13 16.19 -22.17
C ALA A 183 -65.20 16.01 -20.96
N ARG A 184 -64.65 14.80 -20.88
CA ARG A 184 -63.36 14.55 -20.22
C ARG A 184 -62.36 15.52 -20.84
N PHE A 185 -61.92 16.53 -20.10
CA PHE A 185 -60.75 17.31 -20.52
C PHE A 185 -59.53 16.38 -20.53
N PRO A 186 -58.83 16.24 -21.68
CA PRO A 186 -57.66 15.40 -21.80
C PRO A 186 -56.42 16.26 -21.58
N TYR A 187 -55.96 16.39 -20.33
CA TYR A 187 -54.57 16.78 -20.08
C TYR A 187 -54.01 15.98 -18.92
N PRO A 188 -53.26 14.89 -19.19
CA PRO A 188 -52.41 14.28 -18.19
C PRO A 188 -51.18 15.17 -18.03
N TYR A 189 -51.11 15.96 -16.97
CA TYR A 189 -49.81 16.41 -16.50
C TYR A 189 -49.11 15.19 -15.90
N PRO A 190 -47.90 14.83 -16.35
CA PRO A 190 -47.13 13.79 -15.69
C PRO A 190 -46.72 14.34 -14.32
N ILE A 191 -47.47 13.96 -13.29
CA ILE A 191 -46.96 13.95 -11.92
C ILE A 191 -45.81 12.96 -11.96
N LEU A 192 -44.57 13.47 -11.93
CA LEU A 192 -43.42 12.62 -11.69
C LEU A 192 -43.60 12.02 -10.30
N ARG A 193 -44.14 10.80 -10.28
CA ARG A 193 -44.33 10.02 -9.07
C ARG A 193 -42.97 9.88 -8.42
N ARG A 194 -42.89 10.43 -7.22
CA ARG A 194 -41.86 10.16 -6.23
C ARG A 194 -41.64 8.64 -6.15
N SER A 195 -40.54 8.17 -6.70
CA SER A 195 -39.92 6.93 -6.28
C SER A 195 -39.55 7.13 -4.81
N GLN A 196 -40.32 6.54 -3.90
CA GLN A 196 -39.80 6.26 -2.57
C GLN A 196 -38.67 5.25 -2.74
N SER A 197 -37.45 5.74 -2.82
CA SER A 197 -36.29 4.91 -2.50
C SER A 197 -36.20 4.81 -0.98
N GLU A 198 -36.60 3.67 -0.42
CA GLU A 198 -36.22 3.23 0.91
C GLU A 198 -34.69 3.39 1.10
N PRO A 199 -34.21 3.69 2.32
CA PRO A 199 -32.78 3.72 2.59
C PRO A 199 -32.23 2.30 2.52
N ARG A 200 -31.65 1.92 1.38
CA ARG A 200 -30.87 0.68 1.27
C ARG A 200 -29.61 0.82 2.12
N THR A 201 -29.58 0.07 3.21
CA THR A 201 -28.40 -0.17 4.02
C THR A 201 -27.30 -0.81 3.17
N ARG A 202 -26.08 -0.42 3.49
CA ARG A 202 -24.82 -0.70 2.81
C ARG A 202 -24.37 -2.15 3.01
N THR A 203 -25.06 -3.10 2.40
CA THR A 203 -24.60 -4.48 2.16
C THR A 203 -25.48 -5.01 1.04
N ASP A 204 -24.91 -5.18 -0.15
CA ASP A 204 -25.41 -5.97 -1.30
C ASP A 204 -25.02 -5.26 -2.61
N LEU A 205 -23.75 -5.37 -2.96
CA LEU A 205 -23.26 -5.08 -4.31
C LEU A 205 -22.48 -6.31 -4.79
N VAL A 206 -23.18 -7.18 -5.52
CA VAL A 206 -22.58 -8.08 -6.51
C VAL A 206 -22.26 -7.22 -7.75
N PRO A 207 -21.14 -7.43 -8.46
CA PRO A 207 -20.79 -6.59 -9.61
C PRO A 207 -21.67 -6.93 -10.81
N ASP A 208 -22.54 -6.01 -11.22
CA ASP A 208 -23.24 -6.07 -12.51
C ASP A 208 -22.31 -5.52 -13.62
N ASP A 209 -22.19 -6.30 -14.69
CA ASP A 209 -21.48 -5.91 -15.92
C ASP A 209 -22.02 -4.59 -16.51
N PRO A 210 -21.16 -3.77 -17.15
CA PRO A 210 -21.59 -2.51 -17.74
C PRO A 210 -22.59 -2.75 -18.88
N PRO A 211 -23.70 -1.97 -18.93
CA PRO A 211 -24.70 -2.13 -19.97
C PRO A 211 -24.14 -1.80 -21.37
N PRO A 212 -24.60 -2.48 -22.42
CA PRO A 212 -24.10 -2.28 -23.77
C PRO A 212 -24.38 -0.84 -24.25
N PRO A 213 -23.45 -0.23 -25.01
CA PRO A 213 -23.59 1.14 -25.46
C PRO A 213 -24.77 1.31 -26.42
N PRO A 214 -25.45 2.47 -26.38
CA PRO A 214 -26.64 2.71 -27.20
C PRO A 214 -26.33 2.73 -28.71
N PRO A 215 -27.30 2.29 -29.55
CA PRO A 215 -27.09 1.99 -30.97
C PRO A 215 -26.68 3.19 -31.86
N TRP A 216 -26.78 4.42 -31.35
CA TRP A 216 -26.35 5.62 -32.06
C TRP A 216 -24.83 5.88 -31.98
N LEU A 217 -24.12 5.31 -30.99
CA LEU A 217 -22.65 5.42 -30.89
C LEU A 217 -21.92 4.68 -32.03
N ALA A 218 -22.50 3.61 -32.56
CA ALA A 218 -21.99 2.91 -33.75
C ALA A 218 -22.06 3.79 -35.03
N SER A 219 -22.96 4.77 -35.04
CA SER A 219 -23.13 5.68 -36.18
C SER A 219 -22.12 6.84 -36.18
N ALA A 220 -21.56 7.19 -35.02
CA ALA A 220 -20.55 8.25 -34.89
C ALA A 220 -19.18 7.84 -35.45
N HIS A 221 -18.81 6.56 -35.32
CA HIS A 221 -17.54 6.05 -35.87
C HIS A 221 -17.53 5.92 -37.41
N ARG A 222 -18.69 5.83 -38.06
CA ARG A 222 -18.81 5.74 -39.52
C ARG A 222 -18.68 7.10 -40.22
N ILE A 223 -18.95 8.21 -39.52
CA ILE A 223 -18.81 9.57 -40.07
C ILE A 223 -17.38 10.07 -39.90
N ARG A 224 -16.69 9.70 -38.81
CA ARG A 224 -15.30 10.11 -38.58
C ARG A 224 -14.28 9.43 -39.51
N SER A 225 -14.59 8.26 -40.06
CA SER A 225 -13.72 7.57 -41.03
C SER A 225 -13.87 8.07 -42.48
N LYS A 226 -14.95 8.79 -42.82
CA LYS A 226 -15.15 9.39 -44.16
C LYS A 226 -14.53 10.78 -44.32
N LEU A 227 -14.10 11.43 -43.24
CA LEU A 227 -13.45 12.75 -43.27
C LEU A 227 -11.91 12.69 -43.17
N ARG A 228 -11.31 11.50 -43.08
CA ARG A 228 -9.84 11.33 -43.02
C ARG A 228 -9.21 10.84 -44.35
N THR A 229 -10.01 10.71 -45.40
CA THR A 229 -9.58 10.27 -46.74
C THR A 229 -10.03 11.22 -47.86
N ARG A 230 -9.97 12.53 -47.59
CA ARG A 230 -9.84 13.54 -48.63
C ARG A 230 -8.74 14.51 -48.26
#